data_AF-A0A7C9AR69-F1
#
_entry.id   AF-A0A7C9AR69-F1
#
_cell.length_a   1.000
_cell.length_b   1.000
_cell.length_c   1.000
_cell.angle_alpha   90.00
_cell.angle_beta   90.00
_cell.angle_gamma   90.00
#
_symmetry.space_group_name_H-M   'P 1'
#
loop_
_entity.id
_entity.type
_entity.pdbx_description
1 polymer ?
#
loop_
_entity_poly.entity_id
_entity_poly.type
_entity_poly.pdbx_seq_one_letter_code
_entity_poly.pdbx_strand_id
1 'polypeptide(L)'
;MRIHKVCHRFSLLSLPTTSSSHHHRLLHRLSPLSPLSFLSLRPSKFPGTGTSRHSRVQSSIQRNPFRLSPSMSRIHTLVPIEAVSGENAAATGSNGSASNSPYEDDLAISGYQLPPPEIRDIVDAPPVPALSFSPKRDKILFIKRRSLPPLADIARPEEKLAGIRIDGKCNTRSRMSFYTGIGIHQLVSDGTLGPEKEVHGLPEGAKINFVSWSNDGRHLSFTVRVDEDDGSSSKLRLWVANVGTGEARPLFQSTDIYVNAIFDNFVWVDDSTLLVCTIPLSRGEPPKKPLVPPGPKIQSNERKNTIQVRTFQDLLKDEYDEDLFDYYATSQLLLASLDGTTKPFGPPAVYTSLDPSPDGKYVMVSSLHRPYSYIVPCGRFPKKVDLWTADGKFVRQLCDLPLAEDIPITHNSVRKGMRSINWRADKPSTLYWVETQDGGDAKVEASPRDIVYTQPAEASQDGQLTILHKLDLRYGGISWCDDSLALVYESWYKTRRMRTWVISPGSEDVSPRILFDR
;
A
#
# COMPACT_ATOMS: atom_id res chain seq x y z
N MET A 1 -54.18 8.92 -31.71
CA MET A 1 -54.58 7.71 -32.49
C MET A 1 -53.32 7.11 -33.11
N ARG A 2 -53.08 5.78 -33.05
CA ARG A 2 -53.34 4.80 -34.16
C ARG A 2 -52.87 5.36 -35.53
N ILE A 3 -51.92 4.81 -36.29
CA ILE A 3 -51.69 3.41 -36.79
C ILE A 3 -50.27 3.41 -37.50
N HIS A 4 -49.45 2.36 -37.76
CA HIS A 4 -49.44 0.89 -37.62
C HIS A 4 -47.94 0.34 -37.57
N LYS A 5 -47.58 -0.94 -37.27
CA LYS A 5 -47.47 -2.21 -38.11
C LYS A 5 -46.45 -2.08 -39.29
N VAL A 6 -45.56 -3.01 -39.69
CA VAL A 6 -45.47 -4.52 -39.77
C VAL A 6 -43.96 -4.92 -39.72
N CYS A 7 -43.41 -5.79 -38.84
CA CYS A 7 -43.29 -7.29 -38.81
C CYS A 7 -42.36 -8.04 -39.83
N HIS A 8 -41.28 -8.68 -39.31
CA HIS A 8 -40.45 -9.82 -39.85
C HIS A 8 -39.60 -9.59 -41.14
N ARG A 9 -38.56 -10.40 -41.53
CA ARG A 9 -38.06 -11.76 -41.14
C ARG A 9 -36.55 -11.96 -41.54
N PHE A 10 -35.80 -12.87 -40.85
CA PHE A 10 -34.66 -13.77 -41.21
C PHE A 10 -33.82 -13.59 -42.53
N SER A 11 -32.56 -14.05 -42.74
CA SER A 11 -31.40 -14.53 -41.91
C SER A 11 -30.16 -14.95 -42.79
N LEU A 12 -28.93 -14.72 -42.29
CA LEU A 12 -27.65 -15.53 -42.45
C LEU A 12 -26.89 -15.77 -43.80
N LEU A 13 -25.55 -15.97 -43.66
CA LEU A 13 -24.53 -16.56 -44.59
C LEU A 13 -24.09 -15.75 -45.85
N SER A 14 -22.86 -15.82 -46.41
CA SER A 14 -21.54 -16.36 -45.98
C SER A 14 -20.34 -15.84 -46.84
N LEU A 15 -19.10 -16.18 -46.41
CA LEU A 15 -17.74 -15.97 -47.01
C LEU A 15 -17.52 -16.64 -48.40
N PRO A 16 -16.42 -16.42 -49.20
CA PRO A 16 -14.99 -16.42 -48.77
C PRO A 16 -13.96 -15.52 -49.56
N THR A 17 -12.67 -15.90 -49.50
CA THR A 17 -11.42 -15.14 -49.73
C THR A 17 -10.58 -15.53 -50.96
N THR A 18 -9.84 -14.58 -51.57
CA THR A 18 -8.53 -14.70 -52.30
C THR A 18 -8.04 -13.30 -52.75
N SER A 19 -6.78 -12.98 -53.09
CA SER A 19 -5.41 -13.38 -52.63
C SER A 19 -4.34 -12.57 -53.42
N SER A 20 -3.09 -12.45 -52.91
CA SER A 20 -1.80 -12.28 -53.65
C SER A 20 -1.58 -11.07 -54.62
N SER A 21 -0.37 -10.53 -54.88
CA SER A 21 0.97 -10.57 -54.23
C SER A 21 1.99 -9.64 -54.97
N HIS A 22 3.18 -9.44 -54.37
CA HIS A 22 4.48 -9.04 -54.98
C HIS A 22 4.76 -7.60 -55.49
N HIS A 23 5.96 -7.11 -55.07
CA HIS A 23 6.95 -6.32 -55.83
C HIS A 23 6.65 -4.87 -56.28
N HIS A 24 7.65 -3.95 -56.39
CA HIS A 24 8.95 -3.80 -55.71
C HIS A 24 9.51 -2.37 -55.93
N ARG A 25 10.38 -1.89 -55.02
CA ARG A 25 11.46 -0.89 -55.24
C ARG A 25 11.16 0.54 -55.76
N LEU A 26 11.55 1.49 -54.90
CA LEU A 26 12.50 2.60 -55.15
C LEU A 26 12.06 3.95 -55.75
N LEU A 27 12.39 4.98 -54.95
CA LEU A 27 13.04 6.27 -55.28
C LEU A 27 12.23 7.53 -55.64
N HIS A 28 12.50 8.54 -54.79
CA HIS A 28 12.81 9.94 -55.11
C HIS A 28 11.70 10.98 -55.42
N ARG A 29 11.57 11.86 -54.40
CA ARG A 29 11.83 13.32 -54.44
C ARG A 29 10.66 14.27 -54.74
N LEU A 30 10.82 15.46 -54.13
CA LEU A 30 10.27 16.78 -54.48
C LEU A 30 8.79 17.05 -54.15
N SER A 31 8.60 17.62 -52.96
CA SER A 31 7.81 18.85 -52.72
C SER A 31 8.28 20.01 -53.66
N PRO A 32 7.57 21.16 -53.80
CA PRO A 32 6.67 21.78 -52.81
C PRO A 32 5.40 22.43 -53.41
N LEU A 33 4.85 23.44 -52.70
CA LEU A 33 3.90 24.51 -53.11
C LEU A 33 2.43 24.39 -52.65
N SER A 34 2.19 24.91 -51.44
CA SER A 34 1.06 25.81 -51.10
C SER A 34 1.10 27.09 -52.00
N PRO A 35 0.10 28.01 -52.04
CA PRO A 35 -0.58 28.60 -50.86
C PRO A 35 -2.03 29.16 -51.04
N LEU A 36 -2.53 29.86 -49.99
CA LEU A 36 -3.65 30.85 -49.99
C LEU A 36 -5.09 30.30 -50.23
N SER A 37 -6.20 30.89 -49.74
CA SER A 37 -6.47 31.78 -48.57
C SER A 37 -8.00 31.95 -48.36
N PHE A 38 -8.42 32.90 -47.49
CA PHE A 38 -9.79 33.39 -47.22
C PHE A 38 -10.61 32.49 -46.26
N LEU A 39 -11.05 32.97 -45.07
CA LEU A 39 -12.07 34.00 -44.74
C LEU A 39 -13.50 33.56 -45.14
N SER A 40 -14.55 33.66 -44.32
CA SER A 40 -14.75 34.07 -42.90
C SER A 40 -16.16 33.60 -42.44
N LEU A 41 -16.53 33.47 -41.15
CA LEU A 41 -17.09 34.51 -40.27
C LEU A 41 -17.62 33.90 -38.93
N ARG A 42 -17.81 34.74 -37.91
CA ARG A 42 -18.68 34.56 -36.71
C ARG A 42 -19.79 35.64 -36.76
N PRO A 43 -20.95 35.59 -36.04
CA PRO A 43 -21.19 35.10 -34.67
C PRO A 43 -22.47 34.19 -34.57
N SER A 44 -23.31 34.06 -33.52
CA SER A 44 -23.48 34.72 -32.20
C SER A 44 -24.34 33.93 -31.19
N LYS A 45 -24.03 34.10 -29.89
CA LYS A 45 -24.91 34.12 -28.68
C LYS A 45 -25.70 32.86 -28.21
N PHE A 46 -25.66 32.70 -26.87
CA PHE A 46 -26.49 31.86 -25.97
C PHE A 46 -27.89 32.50 -25.72
N PRO A 47 -28.92 31.83 -25.10
CA PRO A 47 -28.92 30.90 -23.94
C PRO A 47 -29.75 29.60 -24.14
N GLY A 48 -29.97 28.69 -23.17
CA GLY A 48 -29.44 28.52 -21.80
C GLY A 48 -30.16 27.38 -21.02
N THR A 49 -29.58 26.93 -19.90
CA THR A 49 -30.13 26.09 -18.81
C THR A 49 -30.99 24.84 -19.14
N GLY A 50 -30.48 23.64 -18.77
CA GLY A 50 -31.27 22.41 -18.63
C GLY A 50 -30.48 21.32 -17.90
N THR A 51 -31.07 20.65 -16.89
CA THR A 51 -30.38 19.70 -15.99
C THR A 51 -30.89 18.26 -16.15
N SER A 52 -30.00 17.26 -16.19
CA SER A 52 -30.14 16.00 -15.42
C SER A 52 -28.94 15.04 -15.58
N ARG A 53 -28.46 14.55 -14.43
CA ARG A 53 -27.82 13.24 -14.14
C ARG A 53 -27.32 12.35 -15.30
N HIS A 54 -26.00 12.13 -15.33
CA HIS A 54 -25.42 10.84 -15.74
C HIS A 54 -24.69 10.19 -14.55
N SER A 55 -24.82 8.87 -14.41
CA SER A 55 -24.20 8.06 -13.36
C SER A 55 -22.72 7.80 -13.64
N ARG A 56 -21.85 8.15 -12.69
CA ARG A 56 -20.39 7.97 -12.79
C ARG A 56 -19.90 6.84 -11.88
N VAL A 57 -19.63 5.67 -12.46
CA VAL A 57 -18.90 4.60 -11.77
C VAL A 57 -17.44 5.06 -11.58
N GLN A 58 -16.91 4.91 -10.37
CA GLN A 58 -15.53 5.28 -10.04
C GLN A 58 -14.67 4.03 -9.80
N SER A 59 -13.60 3.87 -10.57
CA SER A 59 -12.55 2.89 -10.33
C SER A 59 -11.60 3.40 -9.24
N SER A 60 -11.85 3.04 -7.98
CA SER A 60 -11.02 3.46 -6.84
C SER A 60 -9.77 2.60 -6.67
N ILE A 61 -8.61 3.10 -7.13
CA ILE A 61 -7.31 2.57 -6.70
C ILE A 61 -7.07 3.01 -5.26
N GLN A 62 -6.90 2.06 -4.34
CA GLN A 62 -6.65 2.37 -2.93
C GLN A 62 -5.23 2.90 -2.71
N ARG A 63 -5.14 4.17 -2.31
CA ARG A 63 -4.01 4.71 -1.53
C ARG A 63 -4.58 5.43 -0.32
N ASN A 64 -4.11 5.09 0.88
CA ASN A 64 -4.58 5.68 2.14
C ASN A 64 -3.93 7.05 2.40
N PRO A 65 -4.74 8.08 2.70
CA PRO A 65 -4.35 9.13 3.63
C PRO A 65 -5.18 9.06 4.93
N PHE A 66 -4.60 9.58 6.00
CA PHE A 66 -5.20 9.66 7.35
C PHE A 66 -6.65 10.18 7.34
N ARG A 67 -7.56 9.48 8.02
CA ARG A 67 -8.86 10.02 8.43
C ARG A 67 -8.86 10.32 9.92
N LEU A 68 -9.29 11.53 10.27
CA LEU A 68 -9.74 11.88 11.62
C LEU A 68 -11.25 11.57 11.70
N SER A 69 -11.67 10.93 12.79
CA SER A 69 -13.08 10.62 13.03
C SER A 69 -13.82 11.84 13.59
N PRO A 70 -14.96 12.26 13.00
CA PRO A 70 -15.86 13.19 13.67
C PRO A 70 -16.66 12.44 14.76
N SER A 71 -16.80 13.06 15.93
CA SER A 71 -17.78 12.62 16.94
C SER A 71 -19.19 13.04 16.52
N MET A 72 -20.19 12.21 16.79
CA MET A 72 -21.61 12.60 16.74
C MET A 72 -22.35 12.14 17.99
N SER A 73 -23.25 13.00 18.45
CA SER A 73 -23.89 12.92 19.77
C SER A 73 -25.02 11.89 19.83
N ARG A 74 -25.28 11.37 21.05
CA ARG A 74 -26.46 10.55 21.36
C ARG A 74 -27.75 11.37 21.22
N ILE A 75 -28.83 10.70 20.83
CA ILE A 75 -30.21 11.12 21.08
C ILE A 75 -30.88 9.96 21.82
N HIS A 76 -31.63 10.26 22.89
CA HIS A 76 -32.44 9.31 23.63
C HIS A 76 -33.90 9.40 23.15
N THR A 77 -34.58 8.26 23.06
CA THR A 77 -36.03 8.19 22.87
C THR A 77 -36.63 7.34 23.99
N LEU A 78 -37.68 7.85 24.63
CA LEU A 78 -38.38 7.19 25.73
C LEU A 78 -39.59 6.41 25.20
N VAL A 79 -39.98 5.34 25.90
CA VAL A 79 -41.24 4.62 25.71
C VAL A 79 -41.91 4.51 27.09
N PRO A 80 -43.22 4.80 27.23
CA PRO A 80 -43.88 4.88 28.53
C PRO A 80 -44.26 3.52 29.12
N ILE A 81 -44.57 3.53 30.41
CA ILE A 81 -45.13 2.40 31.18
C ILE A 81 -46.65 2.56 31.24
N GLU A 82 -47.39 1.47 31.05
CA GLU A 82 -48.75 1.32 31.57
C GLU A 82 -48.77 0.26 32.68
N ALA A 83 -49.69 0.42 33.63
CA ALA A 83 -49.83 -0.45 34.79
C ALA A 83 -51.30 -0.83 35.00
N VAL A 84 -51.54 -2.06 35.46
CA VAL A 84 -52.86 -2.52 35.91
C VAL A 84 -52.70 -3.20 37.26
N SER A 85 -53.53 -2.82 38.21
CA SER A 85 -53.61 -3.38 39.56
C SER A 85 -54.92 -4.16 39.74
N GLY A 86 -54.94 -5.10 40.70
CA GLY A 86 -56.13 -5.86 41.08
C GLY A 86 -55.91 -6.62 42.38
N GLU A 87 -56.78 -6.40 43.37
CA GLU A 87 -56.66 -6.91 44.73
C GLU A 87 -57.65 -8.09 44.97
N ASN A 88 -57.30 -9.08 45.81
CA ASN A 88 -57.88 -9.16 47.17
C ASN A 88 -57.48 -10.39 48.05
N ALA A 89 -57.47 -10.13 49.36
CA ALA A 89 -57.90 -10.98 50.50
C ALA A 89 -57.34 -12.42 50.72
N ALA A 90 -56.27 -12.48 51.54
CA ALA A 90 -56.13 -13.23 52.81
C ALA A 90 -56.74 -14.64 53.05
N ALA A 91 -55.89 -15.58 53.54
CA ALA A 91 -55.99 -16.15 54.91
C ALA A 91 -54.81 -17.08 55.31
N THR A 92 -54.39 -17.02 56.59
CA THR A 92 -53.77 -18.07 57.45
C THR A 92 -52.69 -19.05 56.94
N GLY A 93 -51.62 -19.26 57.73
CA GLY A 93 -50.98 -20.60 57.82
C GLY A 93 -49.45 -20.69 58.03
N SER A 94 -49.03 -20.69 59.30
CA SER A 94 -47.70 -21.02 59.86
C SER A 94 -46.72 -21.97 59.09
N ASN A 95 -45.42 -21.68 59.22
CA ASN A 95 -44.24 -22.57 59.11
C ASN A 95 -43.99 -23.37 57.81
N GLY A 96 -42.97 -22.97 57.05
CA GLY A 96 -42.27 -23.83 56.10
C GLY A 96 -41.26 -23.09 55.22
N SER A 97 -39.99 -23.53 55.25
CA SER A 97 -38.90 -23.25 54.29
C SER A 97 -38.78 -21.85 53.66
N ALA A 98 -37.70 -21.13 53.98
CA ALA A 98 -37.27 -19.99 53.19
C ALA A 98 -36.86 -20.44 51.79
N SER A 99 -37.69 -20.17 50.79
CA SER A 99 -37.41 -20.45 49.37
C SER A 99 -36.52 -19.35 48.78
N ASN A 100 -35.46 -19.77 48.08
CA ASN A 100 -34.38 -18.92 47.59
C ASN A 100 -34.85 -17.61 46.92
N SER A 101 -34.25 -16.49 47.32
CA SER A 101 -34.03 -15.38 46.40
C SER A 101 -33.15 -15.85 45.23
N PRO A 102 -33.44 -15.49 43.96
CA PRO A 102 -32.57 -15.79 42.82
C PRO A 102 -31.37 -14.82 42.73
N TYR A 103 -30.86 -14.41 43.89
CA TYR A 103 -29.67 -13.61 44.07
C TYR A 103 -28.74 -14.43 44.97
N GLU A 104 -27.48 -14.58 44.53
CA GLU A 104 -26.46 -15.50 45.08
C GLU A 104 -26.75 -17.00 44.84
N ASP A 105 -26.51 -17.46 43.59
CA ASP A 105 -25.49 -18.49 43.36
C ASP A 105 -25.02 -18.51 41.88
N ASP A 106 -23.90 -17.81 41.57
CA ASP A 106 -23.07 -18.09 40.38
C ASP A 106 -21.65 -17.45 40.50
N LEU A 107 -21.08 -17.39 41.72
CA LEU A 107 -19.75 -16.83 41.97
C LEU A 107 -18.61 -17.83 41.63
N ALA A 108 -18.70 -18.46 40.46
CA ALA A 108 -17.73 -19.42 39.94
C ALA A 108 -17.32 -19.20 38.48
N ILE A 109 -17.82 -18.15 37.79
CA ILE A 109 -17.48 -17.85 36.39
C ILE A 109 -16.05 -17.30 36.27
N SER A 110 -15.06 -18.20 36.29
CA SER A 110 -13.65 -17.89 36.05
C SER A 110 -13.35 -17.83 34.55
N GLY A 111 -13.45 -16.63 33.95
CA GLY A 111 -13.08 -16.42 32.55
C GLY A 111 -13.69 -15.18 31.91
N TYR A 112 -13.51 -15.05 30.59
CA TYR A 112 -14.23 -14.05 29.79
C TYR A 112 -15.69 -14.46 29.63
N GLN A 113 -16.61 -13.60 30.07
CA GLN A 113 -18.04 -13.78 29.81
C GLN A 113 -18.35 -13.58 28.32
N LEU A 114 -19.20 -14.44 27.77
CA LEU A 114 -19.72 -14.28 26.41
C LEU A 114 -20.96 -13.35 26.42
N PRO A 115 -21.15 -12.51 25.39
CA PRO A 115 -22.40 -11.76 25.23
C PRO A 115 -23.54 -12.69 24.80
N PRO A 116 -24.81 -12.22 24.83
CA PRO A 116 -25.95 -12.96 24.29
C PRO A 116 -25.71 -13.46 22.87
N PRO A 117 -26.25 -14.64 22.47
CA PRO A 117 -25.95 -15.28 21.19
C PRO A 117 -26.15 -14.35 19.98
N GLU A 118 -27.21 -13.54 19.99
CA GLU A 118 -27.55 -12.62 18.91
C GLU A 118 -26.47 -11.54 18.71
N ILE A 119 -25.85 -11.09 19.81
CA ILE A 119 -24.76 -10.11 19.77
C ILE A 119 -23.46 -10.79 19.34
N ARG A 120 -23.17 -12.00 19.84
CA ARG A 120 -21.99 -12.78 19.44
C ARG A 120 -22.03 -13.06 17.93
N ASP A 121 -23.16 -13.57 17.44
CA ASP A 121 -23.30 -14.00 16.05
C ASP A 121 -23.23 -12.80 15.07
N ILE A 122 -23.59 -11.58 15.50
CA ILE A 122 -23.34 -10.33 14.77
C ILE A 122 -21.85 -9.93 14.77
N VAL A 123 -21.14 -10.13 15.88
CA VAL A 123 -19.73 -9.74 16.06
C VAL A 123 -18.77 -10.71 15.35
N ASP A 124 -19.04 -12.01 15.44
CA ASP A 124 -18.23 -13.09 14.86
C ASP A 124 -18.60 -13.39 13.39
N ALA A 125 -19.67 -12.77 12.87
CA ALA A 125 -20.09 -12.85 11.47
C ALA A 125 -18.90 -12.66 10.50
N PRO A 126 -18.67 -13.57 9.54
CA PRO A 126 -17.58 -13.45 8.58
C PRO A 126 -17.66 -12.13 7.78
N PRO A 127 -16.71 -11.20 7.94
CA PRO A 127 -16.73 -9.93 7.24
C PRO A 127 -16.48 -10.13 5.74
N VAL A 128 -17.13 -9.29 4.92
CA VAL A 128 -16.96 -9.28 3.45
C VAL A 128 -15.48 -9.38 3.06
N PRO A 129 -15.08 -10.33 2.20
CA PRO A 129 -13.67 -10.56 1.88
C PRO A 129 -13.01 -9.34 1.24
N ALA A 130 -11.68 -9.25 1.34
CA ALA A 130 -10.93 -8.25 0.59
C ALA A 130 -10.85 -8.66 -0.88
N LEU A 131 -11.16 -7.74 -1.80
CA LEU A 131 -11.16 -8.00 -3.23
C LEU A 131 -9.85 -7.55 -3.87
N SER A 132 -9.24 -8.43 -4.68
CA SER A 132 -8.04 -8.11 -5.46
C SER A 132 -8.22 -8.51 -6.92
N PHE A 133 -8.12 -7.56 -7.84
CA PHE A 133 -8.23 -7.82 -9.28
C PHE A 133 -6.88 -8.27 -9.84
N SER A 134 -6.89 -9.30 -10.67
CA SER A 134 -5.77 -9.70 -11.53
C SER A 134 -5.30 -8.55 -12.43
N PRO A 135 -4.02 -8.52 -12.87
CA PRO A 135 -3.50 -7.48 -13.77
C PRO A 135 -4.30 -7.32 -15.07
N LYS A 136 -4.76 -8.45 -15.62
CA LYS A 136 -5.60 -8.53 -16.84
C LYS A 136 -7.09 -8.24 -16.59
N ARG A 137 -7.49 -8.06 -15.33
CA ARG A 137 -8.87 -7.84 -14.85
C ARG A 137 -9.88 -8.91 -15.25
N ASP A 138 -9.43 -10.11 -15.62
CA ASP A 138 -10.28 -11.24 -15.96
C ASP A 138 -10.57 -12.15 -14.76
N LYS A 139 -9.89 -11.96 -13.62
CA LYS A 139 -10.10 -12.69 -12.36
C LYS A 139 -10.09 -11.78 -11.14
N ILE A 140 -10.78 -12.20 -10.08
CA ILE A 140 -10.87 -11.52 -8.79
C ILE A 140 -10.57 -12.53 -7.65
N LEU A 141 -9.72 -12.13 -6.71
CA LEU A 141 -9.55 -12.86 -5.44
C LEU A 141 -10.60 -12.41 -4.43
N PHE A 142 -11.22 -13.38 -3.77
CA PHE A 142 -12.00 -13.21 -2.55
C PHE A 142 -11.10 -13.63 -1.38
N ILE A 143 -10.36 -12.68 -0.82
CA ILE A 143 -9.39 -12.94 0.25
C ILE A 143 -10.15 -12.95 1.59
N LYS A 144 -10.39 -14.15 2.11
CA LYS A 144 -11.22 -14.44 3.29
C LYS A 144 -10.52 -13.92 4.55
N ARG A 145 -11.25 -13.26 5.46
CA ARG A 145 -10.70 -12.66 6.68
C ARG A 145 -11.64 -12.84 7.87
N ARG A 146 -11.08 -12.87 9.08
CA ARG A 146 -11.84 -12.93 10.34
C ARG A 146 -12.23 -11.53 10.84
N SER A 147 -13.30 -11.45 11.63
CA SER A 147 -13.81 -10.19 12.23
C SER A 147 -12.84 -9.62 13.27
N LEU A 148 -12.55 -10.38 14.32
CA LEU A 148 -11.66 -9.99 15.43
C LEU A 148 -10.44 -10.93 15.52
N PRO A 149 -9.21 -10.41 15.74
CA PRO A 149 -8.03 -11.26 15.99
C PRO A 149 -8.12 -11.97 17.36
N PRO A 150 -7.42 -13.11 17.57
CA PRO A 150 -7.35 -13.76 18.88
C PRO A 150 -6.70 -12.84 19.94
N LEU A 151 -7.10 -12.98 21.21
CA LEU A 151 -6.43 -12.28 22.31
C LEU A 151 -4.93 -12.65 22.42
N ALA A 152 -4.58 -13.90 22.11
CA ALA A 152 -3.19 -14.37 22.03
C ALA A 152 -2.34 -13.64 20.97
N ASP A 153 -2.95 -13.05 19.94
CA ASP A 153 -2.25 -12.23 18.94
C ASP A 153 -2.08 -10.77 19.42
N ILE A 154 -2.89 -10.32 20.39
CA ILE A 154 -2.84 -8.98 20.99
C ILE A 154 -1.87 -8.94 22.19
N ALA A 155 -1.80 -10.04 22.96
CA ALA A 155 -1.01 -10.14 24.19
C ALA A 155 0.51 -10.39 23.96
N ARG A 156 0.96 -10.51 22.71
CA ARG A 156 2.35 -10.84 22.39
C ARG A 156 3.32 -9.72 22.80
N PRO A 157 4.53 -10.05 23.29
CA PRO A 157 5.58 -9.06 23.50
C PRO A 157 5.86 -8.25 22.22
N GLU A 158 5.91 -6.92 22.35
CA GLU A 158 6.20 -5.99 21.24
C GLU A 158 7.47 -5.19 21.55
N GLU A 159 8.55 -5.46 20.80
CA GLU A 159 9.79 -4.67 20.83
C GLU A 159 9.55 -3.30 20.18
N LYS A 160 10.06 -2.24 20.81
CA LYS A 160 9.70 -0.84 20.51
C LYS A 160 10.92 -0.05 20.10
N LEU A 161 11.14 0.02 18.78
CA LEU A 161 12.40 0.45 18.17
C LEU A 161 12.13 1.41 17.00
N ALA A 162 12.71 2.61 17.04
CA ALA A 162 12.64 3.62 15.98
C ALA A 162 11.22 3.95 15.45
N GLY A 163 10.20 3.90 16.31
CA GLY A 163 8.78 4.09 15.95
C GLY A 163 8.11 2.87 15.32
N ILE A 164 8.74 1.69 15.41
CA ILE A 164 8.21 0.40 14.97
C ILE A 164 7.90 -0.47 16.20
N ARG A 165 6.84 -1.29 16.08
CA ARG A 165 6.53 -2.37 17.01
C ARG A 165 6.76 -3.72 16.32
N ILE A 166 7.65 -4.53 16.89
CA ILE A 166 8.14 -5.79 16.30
C ILE A 166 7.73 -6.97 17.18
N ASP A 167 7.13 -8.00 16.56
CA ASP A 167 7.08 -9.35 17.14
C ASP A 167 8.42 -10.02 16.80
N GLY A 168 9.30 -10.10 17.81
CA GLY A 168 10.67 -10.60 17.63
C GLY A 168 10.75 -12.09 17.31
N LYS A 169 9.69 -12.87 17.63
CA LYS A 169 9.66 -14.31 17.37
C LYS A 169 9.21 -14.61 15.94
N CYS A 170 8.19 -13.90 15.45
CA CYS A 170 7.75 -13.96 14.05
C CYS A 170 8.70 -13.21 13.09
N ASN A 171 9.47 -12.24 13.60
CA ASN A 171 10.23 -11.24 12.84
C ASN A 171 9.34 -10.34 11.93
N THR A 172 8.19 -9.92 12.46
CA THR A 172 7.18 -9.12 11.76
C THR A 172 6.78 -7.89 12.55
N ARG A 173 6.02 -6.97 11.94
CA ARG A 173 5.24 -5.98 12.70
C ARG A 173 4.30 -6.71 13.67
N SER A 174 4.22 -6.28 14.94
CA SER A 174 3.47 -7.04 15.97
C SER A 174 1.96 -7.13 15.68
N ARG A 175 1.37 -6.07 15.14
CA ARG A 175 -0.08 -5.92 14.96
C ARG A 175 -0.49 -6.20 13.52
N MET A 176 -0.22 -7.42 13.07
CA MET A 176 -0.50 -7.87 11.70
C MET A 176 -1.75 -8.76 11.66
N SER A 177 -2.84 -8.23 11.08
CA SER A 177 -4.02 -9.01 10.71
C SER A 177 -3.68 -10.07 9.67
N PHE A 178 -4.46 -11.16 9.60
CA PHE A 178 -4.25 -12.25 8.65
C PHE A 178 -5.54 -12.67 7.94
N TYR A 179 -5.35 -13.33 6.80
CA TYR A 179 -6.40 -13.94 5.99
C TYR A 179 -6.51 -15.44 6.31
N THR A 180 -7.71 -15.99 6.14
CA THR A 180 -8.05 -17.39 6.49
C THR A 180 -8.26 -18.28 5.26
N GLY A 181 -8.15 -17.73 4.06
CA GLY A 181 -8.29 -18.44 2.79
C GLY A 181 -8.32 -17.49 1.60
N ILE A 182 -8.17 -18.03 0.39
CA ILE A 182 -8.23 -17.27 -0.87
C ILE A 182 -9.16 -18.01 -1.83
N GLY A 183 -10.30 -17.41 -2.16
CA GLY A 183 -11.14 -17.83 -3.27
C GLY A 183 -10.70 -17.13 -4.57
N ILE A 184 -10.64 -17.85 -5.69
CA ILE A 184 -10.35 -17.30 -7.01
C ILE A 184 -11.62 -17.40 -7.86
N HIS A 185 -12.13 -16.26 -8.33
CA HIS A 185 -13.25 -16.21 -9.27
C HIS A 185 -12.78 -15.72 -10.64
N GLN A 186 -13.26 -16.37 -11.70
CA GLN A 186 -13.22 -15.79 -13.05
C GLN A 186 -14.28 -14.67 -13.12
N LEU A 187 -13.90 -13.50 -13.62
CA LEU A 187 -14.85 -12.45 -14.00
C LEU A 187 -15.36 -12.74 -15.42
N VAL A 188 -16.68 -12.74 -15.59
CA VAL A 188 -17.37 -12.98 -16.86
C VAL A 188 -17.68 -11.63 -17.53
N SER A 189 -17.83 -11.62 -18.85
CA SER A 189 -18.03 -10.41 -19.65
C SER A 189 -19.35 -9.66 -19.38
N ASP A 190 -20.32 -10.29 -18.73
CA ASP A 190 -21.56 -9.69 -18.23
C ASP A 190 -21.41 -9.06 -16.83
N GLY A 191 -20.23 -9.18 -16.21
CA GLY A 191 -19.95 -8.72 -14.85
C GLY A 191 -20.25 -9.75 -13.75
N THR A 192 -20.70 -10.95 -14.09
CA THR A 192 -20.91 -12.04 -13.12
C THR A 192 -19.61 -12.74 -12.74
N LEU A 193 -19.64 -13.50 -11.64
CA LEU A 193 -18.51 -14.30 -11.17
C LEU A 193 -18.75 -15.77 -11.48
N GLY A 194 -17.72 -16.43 -12.02
CA GLY A 194 -17.67 -17.89 -12.08
C GLY A 194 -17.60 -18.52 -10.68
N PRO A 195 -17.74 -19.86 -10.59
CA PRO A 195 -17.65 -20.58 -9.32
C PRO A 195 -16.31 -20.30 -8.61
N GLU A 196 -16.34 -20.33 -7.27
CA GLU A 196 -15.13 -20.17 -6.47
C GLU A 196 -14.16 -21.35 -6.70
N LYS A 197 -12.89 -21.05 -6.95
CA LYS A 197 -11.79 -22.00 -6.85
C LYS A 197 -10.94 -21.64 -5.64
N GLU A 198 -11.00 -22.47 -4.60
CA GLU A 198 -10.24 -22.24 -3.38
C GLU A 198 -8.76 -22.61 -3.53
N VAL A 199 -7.89 -21.77 -2.97
CA VAL A 199 -6.46 -22.03 -2.84
C VAL A 199 -6.23 -23.05 -1.71
N HIS A 200 -5.62 -24.18 -2.05
CA HIS A 200 -5.50 -25.37 -1.18
C HIS A 200 -4.04 -25.88 -1.14
N GLY A 201 -3.75 -26.86 -0.27
CA GLY A 201 -2.39 -27.33 0.02
C GLY A 201 -1.68 -26.57 1.16
N LEU A 202 -2.39 -25.62 1.78
CA LEU A 202 -1.94 -24.92 2.98
C LEU A 202 -1.97 -25.86 4.21
N PRO A 203 -1.11 -25.66 5.22
CA PRO A 203 -1.20 -26.38 6.49
C PRO A 203 -2.46 -25.98 7.27
N GLU A 204 -2.88 -26.85 8.19
CA GLU A 204 -3.96 -26.52 9.13
C GLU A 204 -3.58 -25.29 9.98
N GLY A 205 -4.56 -24.45 10.32
CA GLY A 205 -4.33 -23.21 11.06
C GLY A 205 -3.58 -22.09 10.30
N ALA A 206 -3.34 -22.23 8.99
CA ALA A 206 -2.60 -21.24 8.18
C ALA A 206 -3.15 -19.80 8.29
N LYS A 207 -2.34 -18.91 8.87
CA LYS A 207 -2.53 -17.45 8.84
C LYS A 207 -1.83 -16.89 7.59
N ILE A 208 -2.61 -16.46 6.61
CA ILE A 208 -2.11 -15.97 5.31
C ILE A 208 -1.85 -14.46 5.37
N ASN A 209 -0.74 -14.00 4.80
CA ASN A 209 -0.31 -12.60 4.78
C ASN A 209 0.23 -12.16 3.39
N PHE A 210 0.25 -10.85 3.14
CA PHE A 210 0.86 -10.21 1.95
C PHE A 210 0.50 -10.80 0.56
N VAL A 211 -0.78 -11.09 0.31
CA VAL A 211 -1.23 -11.67 -0.98
C VAL A 211 -0.99 -10.71 -2.17
N SER A 212 -0.30 -11.20 -3.20
CA SER A 212 0.05 -10.49 -4.43
C SER A 212 -0.11 -11.38 -5.68
N TRP A 213 -0.28 -10.76 -6.85
CA TRP A 213 -0.38 -11.42 -8.16
C TRP A 213 0.96 -11.35 -8.91
N SER A 214 1.31 -12.40 -9.67
CA SER A 214 2.34 -12.29 -10.74
C SER A 214 1.89 -11.31 -11.82
N ASN A 215 2.84 -10.74 -12.57
CA ASN A 215 2.56 -9.72 -13.58
C ASN A 215 1.65 -10.25 -14.71
N ASP A 216 1.81 -11.51 -15.11
CA ASP A 216 0.90 -12.21 -16.02
C ASP A 216 -0.43 -12.68 -15.42
N GLY A 217 -0.61 -12.64 -14.10
CA GLY A 217 -1.78 -13.12 -13.39
C GLY A 217 -1.97 -14.65 -13.33
N ARG A 218 -0.93 -15.46 -13.58
CA ARG A 218 -0.98 -16.94 -13.51
C ARG A 218 -0.59 -17.50 -12.14
N HIS A 219 0.11 -16.72 -11.32
CA HIS A 219 0.55 -17.11 -9.98
C HIS A 219 0.10 -16.11 -8.92
N LEU A 220 -0.07 -16.60 -7.70
CA LEU A 220 -0.20 -15.78 -6.49
C LEU A 220 1.01 -16.02 -5.60
N SER A 221 1.56 -14.97 -5.02
CA SER A 221 2.53 -15.07 -3.92
C SER A 221 1.93 -14.50 -2.64
N PHE A 222 2.24 -15.14 -1.52
CA PHE A 222 1.76 -14.76 -0.18
C PHE A 222 2.66 -15.41 0.87
N THR A 223 2.67 -14.89 2.09
CA THR A 223 3.31 -15.59 3.21
C THR A 223 2.31 -16.37 4.05
N VAL A 224 2.79 -17.43 4.68
CA VAL A 224 2.05 -18.23 5.66
C VAL A 224 2.85 -18.29 6.96
N ARG A 225 2.12 -18.22 8.07
CA ARG A 225 2.57 -18.70 9.39
C ARG A 225 1.44 -19.54 10.02
N VAL A 226 1.81 -20.54 10.80
CA VAL A 226 0.93 -21.25 11.74
C VAL A 226 1.23 -20.79 13.17
N ASP A 227 0.28 -20.96 14.09
CA ASP A 227 0.56 -20.82 15.52
C ASP A 227 1.34 -22.04 16.05
N GLU A 228 2.06 -21.85 17.14
CA GLU A 228 2.92 -22.86 17.79
C GLU A 228 2.34 -23.25 19.15
N ASP A 229 2.65 -24.44 19.66
CA ASP A 229 2.14 -24.97 20.95
C ASP A 229 2.43 -24.05 22.16
N ASP A 230 3.48 -23.22 22.08
CA ASP A 230 3.83 -22.23 23.11
C ASP A 230 3.07 -20.90 23.03
N GLY A 231 2.01 -20.84 22.22
CA GLY A 231 1.11 -19.68 22.09
C GLY A 231 1.64 -18.56 21.18
N SER A 232 2.73 -18.79 20.47
CA SER A 232 3.30 -17.86 19.49
C SER A 232 2.88 -18.20 18.05
N SER A 233 3.55 -17.63 17.04
CA SER A 233 3.51 -18.15 15.68
C SER A 233 4.92 -18.38 15.14
N SER A 234 5.00 -19.31 14.20
CA SER A 234 6.11 -19.46 13.26
C SER A 234 6.45 -18.15 12.55
N LYS A 235 7.72 -18.04 12.15
CA LYS A 235 8.22 -17.01 11.23
C LYS A 235 7.57 -17.19 9.85
N LEU A 236 7.35 -16.09 9.13
CA LEU A 236 6.72 -16.11 7.81
C LEU A 236 7.55 -16.92 6.79
N ARG A 237 6.95 -17.94 6.19
CA ARG A 237 7.46 -18.60 4.99
C ARG A 237 6.75 -18.06 3.74
N LEU A 238 7.48 -17.92 2.64
CA LEU A 238 6.92 -17.48 1.34
C LEU A 238 6.33 -18.69 0.61
N TRP A 239 5.12 -18.53 0.11
CA TRP A 239 4.36 -19.52 -0.64
C TRP A 239 3.97 -18.98 -2.01
N VAL A 240 3.77 -19.90 -2.95
CA VAL A 240 3.23 -19.61 -4.29
C VAL A 240 2.07 -20.56 -4.59
N ALA A 241 1.02 -20.01 -5.22
CA ALA A 241 -0.10 -20.80 -5.74
C ALA A 241 -0.27 -20.62 -7.25
N ASN A 242 -0.74 -21.68 -7.91
CA ASN A 242 -1.09 -21.68 -9.33
C ASN A 242 -2.57 -21.30 -9.50
N VAL A 243 -2.86 -20.20 -10.19
CA VAL A 243 -4.22 -19.68 -10.41
C VAL A 243 -5.08 -20.62 -11.27
N GLY A 244 -4.43 -21.45 -12.09
CA GLY A 244 -5.05 -22.47 -12.92
C GLY A 244 -5.58 -23.67 -12.12
N THR A 245 -4.86 -24.16 -11.11
CA THR A 245 -5.27 -25.33 -10.30
C THR A 245 -5.86 -24.96 -8.94
N GLY A 246 -5.43 -23.87 -8.32
CA GLY A 246 -5.67 -23.54 -6.91
C GLY A 246 -4.63 -24.14 -5.97
N GLU A 247 -3.71 -24.96 -6.47
CA GLU A 247 -2.67 -25.63 -5.68
C GLU A 247 -1.63 -24.62 -5.18
N ALA A 248 -1.33 -24.65 -3.88
CA ALA A 248 -0.31 -23.84 -3.22
C ALA A 248 0.79 -24.71 -2.60
N ARG A 249 2.01 -24.17 -2.59
CA ARG A 249 3.18 -24.78 -1.94
C ARG A 249 4.15 -23.70 -1.41
N PRO A 250 5.08 -24.06 -0.50
CA PRO A 250 6.23 -23.21 -0.22
C PRO A 250 7.00 -22.88 -1.51
N LEU A 251 7.56 -21.67 -1.56
CA LEU A 251 8.50 -21.27 -2.63
C LEU A 251 9.89 -21.87 -2.37
N PHE A 252 10.39 -21.71 -1.14
CA PHE A 252 11.69 -22.23 -0.74
C PHE A 252 11.61 -23.71 -0.35
N GLN A 253 12.57 -24.50 -0.85
CA GLN A 253 12.74 -25.91 -0.46
C GLN A 253 13.46 -26.04 0.90
N SER A 254 14.34 -25.08 1.25
CA SER A 254 14.96 -25.00 2.57
C SER A 254 13.94 -24.55 3.63
N THR A 255 13.96 -25.22 4.78
CA THR A 255 13.17 -24.88 5.96
C THR A 255 13.60 -23.59 6.66
N ASP A 256 14.77 -23.06 6.34
CA ASP A 256 15.50 -22.11 7.17
C ASP A 256 15.44 -20.68 6.60
N ILE A 257 14.94 -20.54 5.37
CA ILE A 257 14.70 -19.25 4.72
C ILE A 257 13.34 -18.71 5.15
N TYR A 258 13.36 -17.62 5.92
CA TYR A 258 12.17 -16.91 6.40
C TYR A 258 12.14 -15.48 5.88
N VAL A 259 10.94 -14.98 5.60
CA VAL A 259 10.72 -13.60 5.14
C VAL A 259 10.87 -12.63 6.30
N ASN A 260 11.69 -11.59 6.11
CA ASN A 260 11.72 -10.44 7.00
C ASN A 260 10.56 -9.49 6.61
N ALA A 261 9.66 -9.19 7.55
CA ALA A 261 8.52 -8.30 7.32
C ALA A 261 8.47 -7.15 8.36
N ILE A 262 9.62 -6.53 8.63
CA ILE A 262 9.69 -5.24 9.33
C ILE A 262 9.36 -4.08 8.38
N PHE A 263 9.68 -4.19 7.09
CA PHE A 263 9.34 -3.24 6.03
C PHE A 263 8.69 -3.99 4.85
N ASP A 264 8.99 -3.60 3.60
CA ASP A 264 8.62 -4.37 2.41
C ASP A 264 9.24 -5.77 2.46
N ASN A 265 8.53 -6.75 1.89
CA ASN A 265 8.76 -8.18 2.13
C ASN A 265 9.11 -8.96 0.86
N PHE A 266 8.35 -8.78 -0.23
CA PHE A 266 8.73 -9.28 -1.56
C PHE A 266 7.99 -8.55 -2.69
N VAL A 267 8.56 -8.59 -3.89
CA VAL A 267 7.97 -8.06 -5.14
C VAL A 267 8.28 -8.99 -6.32
N TRP A 268 7.37 -9.06 -7.30
CA TRP A 268 7.65 -9.72 -8.58
C TRP A 268 8.54 -8.82 -9.44
N VAL A 269 9.65 -9.35 -9.93
CA VAL A 269 10.52 -8.64 -10.91
C VAL A 269 10.22 -9.08 -12.35
N ASP A 270 9.72 -10.29 -12.53
CA ASP A 270 9.16 -10.82 -13.78
C ASP A 270 7.98 -11.77 -13.49
N ASP A 271 7.48 -12.52 -14.47
CA ASP A 271 6.33 -13.43 -14.32
C ASP A 271 6.60 -14.65 -13.43
N SER A 272 7.87 -14.95 -13.14
CA SER A 272 8.36 -16.16 -12.45
C SER A 272 9.36 -15.91 -11.31
N THR A 273 9.92 -14.71 -11.20
CA THR A 273 10.95 -14.38 -10.21
C THR A 273 10.45 -13.36 -9.20
N LEU A 274 10.64 -13.66 -7.93
CA LEU A 274 10.38 -12.79 -6.79
C LEU A 274 11.70 -12.26 -6.23
N LEU A 275 11.78 -10.95 -5.95
CA LEU A 275 12.82 -10.38 -5.09
C LEU A 275 12.28 -10.33 -3.65
N VAL A 276 12.97 -10.96 -2.71
CA VAL A 276 12.46 -11.28 -1.36
C VAL A 276 13.40 -10.77 -0.28
N CYS A 277 12.88 -9.99 0.67
CA CYS A 277 13.55 -9.66 1.94
C CYS A 277 13.56 -10.90 2.85
N THR A 278 14.73 -11.50 3.07
CA THR A 278 14.89 -12.66 3.96
C THR A 278 15.68 -12.32 5.21
N ILE A 279 15.42 -13.03 6.31
CA ILE A 279 16.26 -12.97 7.50
C ILE A 279 17.66 -13.54 7.12
N PRO A 280 18.77 -12.81 7.35
CA PRO A 280 20.10 -13.32 7.00
C PRO A 280 20.41 -14.62 7.74
N LEU A 281 20.81 -15.66 7.02
CA LEU A 281 21.19 -16.96 7.60
C LEU A 281 22.36 -16.85 8.60
N SER A 282 23.23 -15.85 8.42
CA SER A 282 24.37 -15.54 9.28
C SER A 282 24.04 -14.72 10.52
N ARG A 283 22.76 -14.42 10.81
CA ARG A 283 22.39 -13.43 11.83
C ARG A 283 22.66 -13.88 13.28
N GLY A 284 22.44 -15.16 13.58
CA GLY A 284 22.56 -15.69 14.94
C GLY A 284 21.52 -15.16 15.94
N GLU A 285 21.89 -15.20 17.23
CA GLU A 285 21.08 -14.79 18.38
C GLU A 285 20.95 -13.25 18.50
N PRO A 286 19.88 -12.72 19.13
CA PRO A 286 19.73 -11.29 19.35
C PRO A 286 20.83 -10.71 20.26
N PRO A 287 21.19 -9.42 20.09
CA PRO A 287 22.04 -8.71 21.03
C PRO A 287 21.57 -8.88 22.48
N LYS A 288 22.50 -8.99 23.42
CA LYS A 288 22.19 -9.07 24.87
C LYS A 288 22.36 -7.70 25.49
N LYS A 289 21.33 -7.22 26.21
CA LYS A 289 21.39 -5.89 26.85
C LYS A 289 22.50 -5.87 27.91
N PRO A 290 23.45 -4.93 27.85
CA PRO A 290 24.53 -4.86 28.83
C PRO A 290 23.96 -4.49 30.22
N LEU A 291 24.48 -5.15 31.26
CA LEU A 291 24.07 -4.91 32.65
C LEU A 291 24.47 -3.52 33.16
N VAL A 292 25.52 -2.93 32.57
CA VAL A 292 26.02 -1.59 32.85
C VAL A 292 26.07 -0.84 31.51
N PRO A 293 25.41 0.33 31.36
CA PRO A 293 25.52 1.15 30.16
C PRO A 293 26.98 1.57 29.90
N PRO A 294 27.45 1.61 28.63
CA PRO A 294 28.85 1.92 28.30
C PRO A 294 29.25 3.36 28.67
N GLY A 295 28.29 4.27 28.79
CA GLY A 295 28.50 5.64 29.26
C GLY A 295 27.19 6.41 29.45
N PRO A 296 27.25 7.65 29.95
CA PRO A 296 26.10 8.54 30.01
C PRO A 296 25.68 8.99 28.61
N LYS A 297 24.37 9.14 28.38
CA LYS A 297 23.84 9.65 27.11
C LYS A 297 24.05 11.17 27.01
N ILE A 298 25.13 11.59 26.38
CA ILE A 298 25.46 13.00 26.17
C ILE A 298 24.60 13.58 25.03
N GLN A 299 23.92 14.69 25.30
CA GLN A 299 23.26 15.52 24.29
C GLN A 299 23.66 16.99 24.54
N SER A 300 24.17 17.67 23.50
CA SER A 300 24.55 19.08 23.57
C SER A 300 23.65 19.94 22.67
N ASN A 301 23.19 21.07 23.22
CA ASN A 301 22.45 22.11 22.52
C ASN A 301 23.32 23.34 22.16
N GLU A 302 24.64 23.28 22.39
CA GLU A 302 25.57 24.42 22.25
C GLU A 302 25.59 25.03 20.83
N ARG A 303 25.21 24.24 19.82
CA ARG A 303 25.09 24.66 18.41
C ARG A 303 23.87 25.55 18.11
N LYS A 304 23.06 25.93 19.10
CA LYS A 304 21.97 26.93 19.08
C LYS A 304 20.82 26.77 18.07
N ASN A 305 20.85 25.79 17.17
CA ASN A 305 19.72 25.46 16.29
C ASN A 305 18.59 24.77 17.07
N THR A 306 17.70 25.57 17.67
CA THR A 306 16.49 25.07 18.34
C THR A 306 15.43 24.62 17.33
N ILE A 307 15.61 23.44 16.75
CA ILE A 307 14.54 22.78 15.99
C ILE A 307 13.53 22.20 16.98
N GLN A 308 12.29 22.67 16.92
CA GLN A 308 11.18 21.98 17.59
C GLN A 308 10.87 20.69 16.82
N VAL A 309 10.79 19.58 17.54
CA VAL A 309 10.45 18.25 17.02
C VAL A 309 9.09 17.82 17.59
N ARG A 310 8.34 16.98 16.88
CA ARG A 310 7.07 16.43 17.38
C ARG A 310 7.35 15.35 18.42
N THR A 311 6.48 15.20 19.43
CA THR A 311 6.55 14.04 20.33
C THR A 311 6.29 12.76 19.53
N PHE A 312 7.27 11.86 19.50
CA PHE A 312 7.15 10.53 18.91
C PHE A 312 7.17 9.46 20.01
N GLN A 313 6.63 8.28 19.70
CA GLN A 313 6.59 7.12 20.59
C GLN A 313 7.51 6.01 20.07
N ASP A 314 7.81 5.02 20.93
CA ASP A 314 8.52 3.79 20.57
C ASP A 314 9.90 4.02 19.91
N LEU A 315 10.59 5.11 20.29
CA LEU A 315 11.91 5.49 19.81
C LEU A 315 13.04 4.64 20.43
N LEU A 316 14.20 4.65 19.76
CA LEU A 316 15.44 4.08 20.28
C LEU A 316 15.89 4.85 21.54
N LYS A 317 16.38 4.13 22.55
CA LYS A 317 16.77 4.68 23.86
C LYS A 317 18.29 4.78 24.03
N ASP A 318 19.02 3.79 23.53
CA ASP A 318 20.46 3.60 23.71
C ASP A 318 21.06 2.83 22.52
N GLU A 319 22.38 2.62 22.53
CA GLU A 319 23.11 1.89 21.47
C GLU A 319 22.64 0.44 21.33
N TYR A 320 22.19 -0.18 22.43
CA TYR A 320 21.60 -1.52 22.40
C TYR A 320 20.28 -1.55 21.60
N ASP A 321 19.42 -0.53 21.75
CA ASP A 321 18.24 -0.40 20.90
C ASP A 321 18.63 -0.21 19.41
N GLU A 322 19.77 0.43 19.08
CA GLU A 322 20.27 0.50 17.69
C GLU A 322 20.68 -0.89 17.17
N ASP A 323 21.45 -1.64 17.94
CA ASP A 323 21.91 -2.99 17.57
C ASP A 323 20.73 -3.97 17.43
N LEU A 324 19.72 -3.85 18.31
CA LEU A 324 18.49 -4.64 18.27
C LEU A 324 17.60 -4.25 17.08
N PHE A 325 17.59 -2.96 16.70
CA PHE A 325 16.93 -2.51 15.48
C PHE A 325 17.60 -3.10 14.23
N ASP A 326 18.93 -3.03 14.13
CA ASP A 326 19.67 -3.64 13.03
C ASP A 326 19.46 -5.16 12.97
N TYR A 327 19.44 -5.85 14.12
CA TYR A 327 19.15 -7.29 14.20
C TYR A 327 17.80 -7.66 13.59
N TYR A 328 16.72 -6.98 13.96
CA TYR A 328 15.39 -7.31 13.44
C TYR A 328 15.13 -6.79 12.02
N ALA A 329 15.68 -5.63 11.66
CA ALA A 329 15.37 -4.92 10.42
C ALA A 329 16.31 -5.25 9.25
N THR A 330 17.52 -5.76 9.50
CA THR A 330 18.43 -6.19 8.43
C THR A 330 17.85 -7.37 7.66
N SER A 331 17.90 -7.29 6.33
CA SER A 331 17.47 -8.33 5.41
C SER A 331 18.57 -8.65 4.41
N GLN A 332 18.73 -9.92 4.05
CA GLN A 332 19.40 -10.31 2.81
C GLN A 332 18.32 -10.38 1.72
N LEU A 333 18.52 -9.67 0.61
CA LEU A 333 17.63 -9.83 -0.54
C LEU A 333 18.03 -11.08 -1.32
N LEU A 334 17.04 -11.90 -1.71
CA LEU A 334 17.21 -13.03 -2.61
C LEU A 334 16.30 -12.84 -3.83
N LEU A 335 16.82 -13.07 -5.03
CA LEU A 335 16.00 -13.46 -6.17
C LEU A 335 15.61 -14.93 -5.98
N ALA A 336 14.33 -15.23 -6.10
CA ALA A 336 13.75 -16.54 -5.92
C ALA A 336 12.85 -16.89 -7.11
N SER A 337 13.25 -17.91 -7.86
CA SER A 337 12.50 -18.45 -9.00
C SER A 337 11.39 -19.40 -8.52
N LEU A 338 10.35 -19.62 -9.35
CA LEU A 338 9.21 -20.49 -9.00
C LEU A 338 9.59 -21.91 -8.55
N ASP A 339 10.68 -22.48 -9.08
CA ASP A 339 11.21 -23.80 -8.74
C ASP A 339 11.84 -23.88 -7.32
N GLY A 340 12.08 -22.73 -6.70
CA GLY A 340 12.76 -22.58 -5.42
C GLY A 340 14.26 -22.29 -5.54
N THR A 341 14.80 -22.10 -6.76
CA THR A 341 16.19 -21.70 -6.98
C THR A 341 16.39 -20.26 -6.50
N THR A 342 17.42 -20.02 -5.67
CA THR A 342 17.70 -18.70 -5.07
C THR A 342 19.08 -18.13 -5.43
N LYS A 343 19.16 -16.83 -5.68
CA LYS A 343 20.39 -16.07 -5.90
C LYS A 343 20.44 -14.82 -5.00
N PRO A 344 21.54 -14.54 -4.26
CA PRO A 344 21.68 -13.30 -3.51
C PRO A 344 21.62 -12.04 -4.40
N PHE A 345 20.97 -11.00 -3.91
CA PHE A 345 20.84 -9.69 -4.56
C PHE A 345 21.41 -8.63 -3.61
N GLY A 346 22.62 -8.14 -3.89
CA GLY A 346 23.32 -7.20 -3.01
C GLY A 346 23.72 -7.78 -1.63
N PRO A 347 24.35 -6.95 -0.77
CA PRO A 347 24.72 -7.32 0.60
C PRO A 347 23.51 -7.25 1.56
N PRO A 348 23.60 -7.79 2.79
CA PRO A 348 22.60 -7.53 3.82
C PRO A 348 22.54 -6.04 4.20
N ALA A 349 21.33 -5.48 4.32
CA ALA A 349 21.11 -4.11 4.80
C ALA A 349 19.71 -3.94 5.42
N VAL A 350 19.46 -2.80 6.09
CA VAL A 350 18.11 -2.41 6.54
C VAL A 350 17.32 -1.90 5.33
N TYR A 351 16.86 -2.84 4.51
CA TYR A 351 16.02 -2.56 3.33
C TYR A 351 14.62 -2.12 3.76
N THR A 352 14.13 -1.05 3.12
CA THR A 352 12.86 -0.40 3.46
C THR A 352 11.85 -0.40 2.34
N SER A 353 12.27 -0.47 1.07
CA SER A 353 11.36 -0.64 -0.06
C SER A 353 12.03 -1.20 -1.30
N LEU A 354 11.23 -1.92 -2.11
CA LEU A 354 11.63 -2.58 -3.36
C LEU A 354 10.66 -2.15 -4.46
N ASP A 355 11.13 -1.36 -5.43
CA ASP A 355 10.30 -0.78 -6.51
C ASP A 355 10.78 -1.28 -7.89
N PRO A 356 10.23 -2.36 -8.47
CA PRO A 356 10.49 -2.77 -9.84
C PRO A 356 10.02 -1.71 -10.87
N SER A 357 10.74 -1.57 -11.99
CA SER A 357 10.31 -0.72 -13.10
C SER A 357 9.13 -1.35 -13.86
N PRO A 358 8.22 -0.54 -14.47
CA PRO A 358 7.11 -1.06 -15.29
C PRO A 358 7.50 -2.00 -16.45
N ASP A 359 8.75 -1.97 -16.91
CA ASP A 359 9.30 -2.90 -17.91
C ASP A 359 10.06 -4.11 -17.33
N GLY A 360 10.14 -4.25 -16.01
CA GLY A 360 10.85 -5.35 -15.33
C GLY A 360 12.37 -5.34 -15.50
N LYS A 361 12.99 -4.35 -16.15
CA LYS A 361 14.46 -4.29 -16.34
C LYS A 361 15.22 -3.90 -15.08
N TYR A 362 14.62 -3.07 -14.23
CA TYR A 362 15.28 -2.42 -13.10
C TYR A 362 14.51 -2.60 -11.80
N VAL A 363 15.20 -2.49 -10.68
CA VAL A 363 14.62 -2.34 -9.34
C VAL A 363 15.28 -1.17 -8.66
N MET A 364 14.48 -0.20 -8.21
CA MET A 364 14.93 0.82 -7.28
C MET A 364 14.80 0.27 -5.86
N VAL A 365 15.88 0.33 -5.10
CA VAL A 365 16.00 -0.28 -3.77
C VAL A 365 16.30 0.79 -2.74
N SER A 366 15.48 0.84 -1.69
CA SER A 366 15.60 1.80 -0.59
C SER A 366 16.17 1.14 0.66
N SER A 367 17.17 1.75 1.31
CA SER A 367 17.75 1.26 2.56
C SER A 367 18.01 2.38 3.58
N LEU A 368 18.10 2.01 4.87
CA LEU A 368 18.57 2.87 5.96
C LEU A 368 19.98 2.47 6.40
N HIS A 369 20.67 3.41 7.02
CA HIS A 369 21.99 3.21 7.62
C HIS A 369 22.19 4.15 8.81
N ARG A 370 23.20 3.85 9.64
CA ARG A 370 23.63 4.70 10.76
C ARG A 370 24.28 6.01 10.25
N PRO A 371 24.35 7.08 11.07
CA PRO A 371 23.87 7.19 12.45
C PRO A 371 22.34 7.23 12.55
N TYR A 372 21.79 6.51 13.52
CA TYR A 372 20.37 6.58 13.85
C TYR A 372 20.08 7.74 14.80
N SER A 373 18.81 7.86 15.22
CA SER A 373 18.38 8.92 16.14
C SER A 373 17.48 8.38 17.24
N TYR A 374 17.65 9.00 18.40
CA TYR A 374 16.86 8.77 19.61
C TYR A 374 15.69 9.75 19.77
N ILE A 375 15.51 10.70 18.84
CA ILE A 375 14.47 11.76 18.93
C ILE A 375 13.49 11.77 17.74
N VAL A 376 13.76 10.99 16.68
CA VAL A 376 12.87 10.83 15.52
C VAL A 376 12.77 9.36 15.10
N PRO A 377 11.64 8.90 14.50
CA PRO A 377 11.48 7.53 14.05
C PRO A 377 12.27 7.23 12.76
N CYS A 378 12.41 5.94 12.42
CA CYS A 378 13.22 5.42 11.31
C CYS A 378 13.01 6.11 9.96
N GLY A 379 11.79 6.60 9.65
CA GLY A 379 11.51 7.39 8.45
C GLY A 379 12.25 8.74 8.35
N ARG A 380 13.03 9.12 9.37
CA ARG A 380 13.92 10.28 9.40
C ARG A 380 15.41 9.93 9.45
N PHE A 381 15.77 8.66 9.62
CA PHE A 381 17.16 8.19 9.61
C PHE A 381 17.82 8.43 8.24
N PRO A 382 19.17 8.37 8.15
CA PRO A 382 19.86 8.36 6.87
C PRO A 382 19.26 7.34 5.92
N LYS A 383 19.00 7.76 4.68
CA LYS A 383 18.33 6.91 3.68
C LYS A 383 19.10 6.95 2.37
N LYS A 384 19.53 5.77 1.93
CA LYS A 384 20.09 5.54 0.60
C LYS A 384 19.02 4.98 -0.34
N VAL A 385 19.10 5.35 -1.61
CA VAL A 385 18.28 4.81 -2.69
C VAL A 385 19.19 4.47 -3.86
N ASP A 386 19.20 3.20 -4.25
CA ASP A 386 20.03 2.65 -5.31
C ASP A 386 19.18 2.15 -6.48
N LEU A 387 19.72 2.28 -7.69
CA LEU A 387 19.19 1.66 -8.90
C LEU A 387 19.97 0.38 -9.20
N TRP A 388 19.24 -0.72 -9.34
CA TRP A 388 19.76 -2.04 -9.70
C TRP A 388 19.08 -2.54 -10.98
N THR A 389 19.74 -3.43 -11.70
CA THR A 389 19.10 -4.29 -12.71
C THR A 389 18.30 -5.40 -12.02
N ALA A 390 17.26 -5.92 -12.68
CA ALA A 390 16.44 -7.00 -12.15
C ALA A 390 17.24 -8.28 -11.85
N ASP A 391 18.32 -8.55 -12.60
CA ASP A 391 19.20 -9.70 -12.35
C ASP A 391 20.22 -9.48 -11.21
N GLY A 392 20.21 -8.32 -10.54
CA GLY A 392 20.99 -8.06 -9.33
C GLY A 392 22.36 -7.41 -9.53
N LYS A 393 22.62 -6.79 -10.69
CA LYS A 393 23.79 -5.90 -10.85
C LYS A 393 23.43 -4.47 -10.45
N PHE A 394 24.26 -3.84 -9.62
CA PHE A 394 24.17 -2.42 -9.27
C PHE A 394 24.36 -1.53 -10.52
N VAL A 395 23.62 -0.42 -10.62
CA VAL A 395 23.67 0.52 -11.74
C VAL A 395 24.22 1.87 -11.29
N ARG A 396 23.53 2.55 -10.35
CA ARG A 396 24.02 3.77 -9.68
C ARG A 396 23.28 4.02 -8.37
N GLN A 397 23.89 4.82 -7.50
CA GLN A 397 23.19 5.42 -6.38
C GLN A 397 22.35 6.59 -6.91
N LEU A 398 21.07 6.66 -6.55
CA LEU A 398 20.19 7.78 -6.88
C LEU A 398 20.34 8.90 -5.84
N CYS A 399 20.29 8.55 -4.55
CA CYS A 399 20.60 9.50 -3.48
C CYS A 399 21.12 8.81 -2.21
N ASP A 400 21.82 9.59 -1.39
CA ASP A 400 22.04 9.37 0.03
C ASP A 400 21.55 10.64 0.73
N LEU A 401 20.58 10.47 1.64
CA LEU A 401 19.93 11.57 2.35
C LEU A 401 20.39 11.55 3.81
N PRO A 402 21.03 12.60 4.35
CA PRO A 402 21.52 12.62 5.73
C PRO A 402 20.38 12.62 6.75
N LEU A 403 20.69 12.25 8.01
CA LEU A 403 19.76 12.21 9.15
C LEU A 403 18.92 13.51 9.24
N ALA A 404 17.60 13.37 9.37
CA ALA A 404 16.63 14.44 9.17
C ALA A 404 15.83 14.80 10.43
N GLU A 405 16.56 15.10 11.51
CA GLU A 405 16.04 15.69 12.75
C GLU A 405 15.61 17.16 12.57
N ASP A 406 16.18 17.86 11.59
CA ASP A 406 16.10 19.32 11.41
C ASP A 406 14.81 19.82 10.72
N ILE A 407 13.94 18.93 10.25
CA ILE A 407 12.72 19.27 9.52
C ILE A 407 11.69 19.91 10.47
N PRO A 408 11.30 21.19 10.28
CA PRO A 408 10.43 21.91 11.21
C PRO A 408 9.04 21.28 11.40
N ILE A 409 8.43 21.47 12.57
CA ILE A 409 7.06 21.00 12.84
C ILE A 409 5.97 21.64 11.95
N THR A 410 6.28 22.76 11.28
CA THR A 410 5.37 23.49 10.38
C THR A 410 4.71 22.52 9.40
N HIS A 411 3.39 22.61 9.24
CA HIS A 411 2.71 21.83 8.21
C HIS A 411 3.25 22.23 6.83
N ASN A 412 3.41 21.24 5.95
CA ASN A 412 4.12 21.34 4.67
C ASN A 412 5.66 21.45 4.73
N SER A 413 6.33 21.42 5.89
CA SER A 413 7.79 21.25 5.92
C SER A 413 8.20 19.81 5.58
N VAL A 414 9.34 19.65 4.88
CA VAL A 414 9.78 18.40 4.23
C VAL A 414 11.30 18.19 4.33
N ARG A 415 11.77 16.98 4.01
CA ARG A 415 13.20 16.66 3.89
C ARG A 415 13.81 17.37 2.66
N LYS A 416 15.06 17.81 2.80
CA LYS A 416 15.91 18.32 1.70
C LYS A 416 16.36 17.18 0.78
N GLY A 417 16.78 17.55 -0.44
CA GLY A 417 17.25 16.60 -1.45
C GLY A 417 16.12 15.82 -2.14
N MET A 418 16.52 14.79 -2.90
CA MET A 418 15.64 13.96 -3.73
C MET A 418 14.61 13.21 -2.88
N ARG A 419 13.35 13.66 -2.90
CA ARG A 419 12.23 13.04 -2.18
C ARG A 419 11.13 12.59 -3.13
N SER A 420 10.29 11.68 -2.66
CA SER A 420 9.17 11.12 -3.45
C SER A 420 9.63 10.46 -4.76
N ILE A 421 10.85 9.90 -4.81
CA ILE A 421 11.39 9.16 -5.96
C ILE A 421 10.46 7.97 -6.27
N ASN A 422 10.02 7.84 -7.51
CA ASN A 422 9.05 6.85 -7.99
C ASN A 422 9.29 6.56 -9.50
N TRP A 423 8.71 5.47 -10.01
CA TRP A 423 8.61 5.21 -11.45
C TRP A 423 7.43 5.95 -12.10
N ARG A 424 7.63 6.49 -13.30
CA ARG A 424 6.56 6.93 -14.22
C ARG A 424 5.77 5.70 -14.67
N ALA A 425 4.51 5.57 -14.22
CA ALA A 425 3.69 4.39 -14.51
C ALA A 425 3.24 4.29 -15.98
N ASP A 426 3.43 5.35 -16.76
CA ASP A 426 3.20 5.45 -18.21
C ASP A 426 4.47 5.20 -19.04
N LYS A 427 5.61 4.89 -18.40
CA LYS A 427 6.90 4.67 -19.06
C LYS A 427 7.54 3.35 -18.64
N PRO A 428 8.33 2.70 -19.51
CA PRO A 428 8.96 1.42 -19.21
C PRO A 428 9.91 1.50 -18.01
N SER A 429 10.86 2.44 -18.02
CA SER A 429 11.89 2.59 -16.99
C SER A 429 12.35 4.05 -16.90
N THR A 430 11.42 4.94 -16.51
CA THR A 430 11.70 6.37 -16.29
C THR A 430 11.37 6.75 -14.86
N LEU A 431 12.35 7.32 -14.16
CA LEU A 431 12.22 7.81 -12.78
C LEU A 431 11.63 9.22 -12.78
N TYR A 432 10.98 9.58 -11.68
CA TYR A 432 10.70 10.97 -11.33
C TYR A 432 10.84 11.18 -9.82
N TRP A 433 11.16 12.40 -9.41
CA TRP A 433 11.29 12.79 -8.01
C TRP A 433 10.98 14.28 -7.83
N VAL A 434 11.02 14.76 -6.59
CA VAL A 434 10.70 16.14 -6.24
C VAL A 434 11.78 16.71 -5.33
N GLU A 435 12.11 17.98 -5.51
CA GLU A 435 13.03 18.71 -4.64
C GLU A 435 12.46 20.05 -4.19
N THR A 436 12.81 20.42 -2.96
CA THR A 436 12.27 21.56 -2.22
C THR A 436 13.15 22.80 -2.41
N GLN A 437 12.57 23.92 -2.84
CA GLN A 437 13.30 25.14 -3.18
C GLN A 437 13.40 26.13 -2.00
N ASP A 438 12.45 26.04 -1.06
CA ASP A 438 12.41 26.80 0.20
C ASP A 438 13.26 26.15 1.33
N GLY A 439 14.28 25.36 0.96
CA GLY A 439 15.12 24.62 1.90
C GLY A 439 14.39 23.55 2.73
N GLY A 440 13.09 23.34 2.50
CA GLY A 440 12.26 22.38 3.22
C GLY A 440 11.45 22.98 4.37
N ASP A 441 11.63 24.26 4.73
CA ASP A 441 10.76 24.93 5.73
C ASP A 441 9.62 25.68 5.05
N ALA A 442 8.38 25.27 5.34
CA ALA A 442 7.16 25.92 4.88
C ALA A 442 6.92 27.34 5.45
N LYS A 443 7.85 27.88 6.26
CA LYS A 443 7.90 29.31 6.63
C LYS A 443 8.67 30.18 5.64
N VAL A 444 9.57 29.60 4.84
CA VAL A 444 10.34 30.32 3.82
C VAL A 444 9.47 30.43 2.58
N GLU A 445 9.35 31.64 2.00
CA GLU A 445 8.57 31.84 0.78
C GLU A 445 9.44 31.62 -0.47
N ALA A 446 8.93 30.81 -1.41
CA ALA A 446 9.57 30.51 -2.68
C ALA A 446 8.52 30.23 -3.76
N SER A 447 8.83 30.61 -5.01
CA SER A 447 8.12 30.18 -6.22
C SER A 447 9.15 29.96 -7.35
N PRO A 448 9.22 28.76 -7.97
CA PRO A 448 8.54 27.55 -7.51
C PRO A 448 9.02 27.13 -6.13
N ARG A 449 8.13 26.49 -5.37
CA ARG A 449 8.40 25.92 -4.05
C ARG A 449 8.89 24.48 -4.13
N ASP A 450 8.31 23.73 -5.05
CA ASP A 450 8.68 22.35 -5.37
C ASP A 450 8.97 22.27 -6.88
N ILE A 451 10.03 21.55 -7.25
CA ILE A 451 10.33 21.19 -8.64
C ILE A 451 10.24 19.68 -8.77
N VAL A 452 9.50 19.20 -9.77
CA VAL A 452 9.42 17.79 -10.15
C VAL A 452 10.39 17.54 -11.29
N TYR A 453 11.33 16.61 -11.10
CA TYR A 453 12.30 16.18 -12.09
C TYR A 453 11.96 14.80 -12.64
N THR A 454 12.44 14.48 -13.83
CA THR A 454 12.34 13.14 -14.43
C THR A 454 13.62 12.76 -15.17
N GLN A 455 13.96 11.48 -15.18
CA GLN A 455 15.17 10.96 -15.84
C GLN A 455 14.98 9.47 -16.24
N PRO A 456 15.42 9.03 -17.43
CA PRO A 456 15.48 7.60 -17.77
C PRO A 456 16.41 6.81 -16.83
N ALA A 457 16.08 5.55 -16.56
CA ALA A 457 16.94 4.64 -15.80
C ALA A 457 18.32 4.46 -16.46
N GLU A 458 18.34 4.41 -17.80
CA GLU A 458 19.54 4.23 -18.63
C GLU A 458 20.44 5.49 -18.71
N ALA A 459 19.99 6.66 -18.20
CA ALA A 459 20.78 7.89 -18.24
C ALA A 459 22.00 7.88 -17.29
N SER A 460 23.04 8.64 -17.62
CA SER A 460 24.20 8.85 -16.74
C SER A 460 23.83 9.62 -15.46
N GLN A 461 24.62 9.43 -14.40
CA GLN A 461 24.43 10.13 -13.13
C GLN A 461 24.61 11.65 -13.29
N ASP A 462 25.59 12.07 -14.09
CA ASP A 462 25.84 13.48 -14.44
C ASP A 462 24.99 13.98 -15.63
N GLY A 463 23.98 13.19 -16.05
CA GLY A 463 23.09 13.55 -17.15
C GLY A 463 22.17 14.73 -16.80
N GLN A 464 21.92 15.62 -17.76
CA GLN A 464 21.11 16.82 -17.57
C GLN A 464 19.71 16.48 -17.02
N LEU A 465 19.35 17.09 -15.88
CA LEU A 465 18.08 16.86 -15.22
C LEU A 465 16.93 17.52 -15.98
N THR A 466 15.94 16.73 -16.41
CA THR A 466 14.74 17.26 -17.07
C THR A 466 13.74 17.71 -16.00
N ILE A 467 13.32 18.98 -16.05
CA ILE A 467 12.22 19.48 -15.21
C ILE A 467 10.91 19.07 -15.86
N LEU A 468 10.14 18.22 -15.18
CA LEU A 468 8.79 17.84 -15.60
C LEU A 468 7.77 18.93 -15.27
N HIS A 469 7.84 19.48 -14.05
CA HIS A 469 6.87 20.48 -13.60
C HIS A 469 7.39 21.33 -12.43
N LYS A 470 6.77 22.49 -12.23
CA LYS A 470 7.09 23.48 -11.19
C LYS A 470 5.81 23.82 -10.43
N LEU A 471 5.87 23.84 -9.10
CA LEU A 471 4.71 23.97 -8.20
C LEU A 471 4.94 25.09 -7.17
N ASP A 472 3.90 25.83 -6.80
CA ASP A 472 3.96 26.93 -5.81
C ASP A 472 3.69 26.46 -4.38
N LEU A 473 2.94 25.36 -4.25
CA LEU A 473 2.56 24.71 -3.01
C LEU A 473 3.38 23.41 -2.87
N ARG A 474 3.02 22.50 -1.95
CA ARG A 474 3.69 21.19 -1.89
C ARG A 474 3.05 20.19 -2.83
N TYR A 475 3.91 19.51 -3.57
CA TYR A 475 3.64 18.26 -4.25
C TYR A 475 2.84 17.26 -3.38
N GLY A 476 1.73 16.77 -3.93
CA GLY A 476 0.84 15.78 -3.32
C GLY A 476 0.71 14.47 -4.10
N GLY A 477 1.29 14.36 -5.31
CA GLY A 477 1.24 13.15 -6.14
C GLY A 477 1.19 13.45 -7.64
N ILE A 478 1.31 12.39 -8.45
CA ILE A 478 0.97 12.38 -9.88
C ILE A 478 0.06 11.18 -10.16
N SER A 479 -0.94 11.36 -11.02
CA SER A 479 -1.63 10.27 -11.71
C SER A 479 -1.28 10.32 -13.19
N TRP A 480 -0.62 9.26 -13.66
CA TRP A 480 -0.15 9.11 -15.04
C TRP A 480 -1.26 8.54 -15.94
N CYS A 481 -1.28 8.95 -17.21
CA CYS A 481 -2.02 8.29 -18.27
C CYS A 481 -1.04 7.94 -19.41
N ASP A 482 -0.43 8.97 -20.01
CA ASP A 482 0.50 8.88 -21.13
C ASP A 482 1.25 10.21 -21.32
N ASP A 483 2.08 10.32 -22.35
CA ASP A 483 2.84 11.54 -22.68
C ASP A 483 1.98 12.78 -23.01
N SER A 484 0.71 12.61 -23.36
CA SER A 484 -0.22 13.72 -23.57
C SER A 484 -0.93 14.16 -22.28
N LEU A 485 -0.97 13.30 -21.25
CA LEU A 485 -1.77 13.53 -20.05
C LEU A 485 -1.14 12.91 -18.78
N ALA A 486 -0.79 13.78 -17.83
CA ALA A 486 -0.75 13.44 -16.42
C ALA A 486 -1.45 14.51 -15.56
N LEU A 487 -1.93 14.09 -14.39
CA LEU A 487 -2.52 14.97 -13.38
C LEU A 487 -1.54 15.14 -12.22
N VAL A 488 -1.02 16.34 -12.01
CA VAL A 488 -0.13 16.66 -10.87
C VAL A 488 -0.93 17.35 -9.78
N TYR A 489 -0.78 16.88 -8.54
CA TYR A 489 -1.48 17.43 -7.37
C TYR A 489 -0.53 18.29 -6.54
N GLU A 490 -1.00 19.45 -6.08
CA GLU A 490 -0.31 20.24 -5.05
C GLU A 490 -1.28 20.75 -3.98
N SER A 491 -0.78 20.99 -2.77
CA SER A 491 -1.59 21.42 -1.62
C SER A 491 -0.84 22.25 -0.59
N TRP A 492 -1.58 23.07 0.17
CA TRP A 492 -1.05 23.87 1.26
C TRP A 492 -2.00 23.86 2.47
N TYR A 493 -1.52 23.35 3.60
CA TYR A 493 -2.34 23.06 4.78
C TYR A 493 -2.87 24.33 5.46
N LYS A 494 -2.06 25.41 5.50
CA LYS A 494 -2.41 26.68 6.17
C LYS A 494 -3.64 27.35 5.54
N THR A 495 -3.76 27.29 4.21
CA THR A 495 -4.88 27.86 3.45
C THR A 495 -5.92 26.81 3.04
N ARG A 496 -5.65 25.52 3.27
CA ARG A 496 -6.37 24.35 2.76
C ARG A 496 -6.43 24.23 1.22
N ARG A 497 -5.77 25.15 0.50
CA ARG A 497 -5.76 25.20 -0.96
C ARG A 497 -5.18 23.91 -1.55
N MET A 498 -5.86 23.37 -2.55
CA MET A 498 -5.46 22.22 -3.35
C MET A 498 -5.63 22.55 -4.83
N ARG A 499 -4.57 22.36 -5.61
CA ARG A 499 -4.63 22.44 -7.08
C ARG A 499 -4.43 21.08 -7.71
N THR A 500 -5.06 20.89 -8.86
CA THR A 500 -4.79 19.78 -9.78
C THR A 500 -4.43 20.37 -11.13
N TRP A 501 -3.22 20.08 -11.60
CA TRP A 501 -2.70 20.51 -12.89
C TRP A 501 -2.87 19.40 -13.93
N VAL A 502 -3.17 19.78 -15.16
CA VAL A 502 -3.01 18.95 -16.36
C VAL A 502 -1.68 19.33 -16.99
N ILE A 503 -0.82 18.33 -17.20
CA ILE A 503 0.43 18.45 -17.96
C ILE A 503 0.44 17.42 -19.10
N SER A 504 1.30 17.63 -20.10
CA SER A 504 1.61 16.67 -21.16
C SER A 504 3.07 16.21 -21.03
N PRO A 505 3.36 15.11 -20.31
CA PRO A 505 4.71 14.70 -19.92
C PRO A 505 5.73 14.39 -21.04
N GLY A 506 5.33 14.45 -22.31
CA GLY A 506 6.20 14.25 -23.48
C GLY A 506 6.23 15.43 -24.47
N SER A 507 5.70 16.61 -24.13
CA SER A 507 5.78 17.81 -24.97
C SER A 507 5.92 19.08 -24.14
N GLU A 508 7.06 19.76 -24.28
CA GLU A 508 7.34 21.03 -23.60
C GLU A 508 6.52 22.21 -24.18
N ASP A 509 6.07 22.11 -25.43
CA ASP A 509 5.24 23.12 -26.09
C ASP A 509 3.84 23.26 -25.46
N VAL A 510 3.34 22.20 -24.80
CA VAL A 510 2.00 22.20 -24.20
C VAL A 510 2.06 22.77 -22.78
N SER A 511 1.80 24.07 -22.68
CA SER A 511 1.73 24.79 -21.41
C SER A 511 0.78 24.12 -20.39
N PRO A 512 1.26 23.79 -19.17
CA PRO A 512 0.43 23.28 -18.08
C PRO A 512 -0.79 24.14 -17.78
N ARG A 513 -1.92 23.50 -17.48
CA ARG A 513 -3.17 24.20 -17.11
C ARG A 513 -3.79 23.65 -15.85
N ILE A 514 -4.38 24.52 -15.03
CA ILE A 514 -5.13 24.11 -13.85
C ILE A 514 -6.46 23.44 -14.29
N LEU A 515 -6.76 22.28 -13.70
CA LEU A 515 -8.06 21.59 -13.80
C LEU A 515 -8.99 22.01 -12.65
N PHE A 516 -8.44 22.08 -11.44
CA PHE A 516 -9.13 22.46 -10.21
C PHE A 516 -8.20 23.31 -9.34
N ASP A 517 -8.74 24.36 -8.72
CA ASP A 517 -8.15 25.13 -7.62
C ASP A 517 -9.28 25.31 -6.59
N ARG A 518 -9.07 24.88 -5.34
CA ARG A 518 -10.12 24.78 -4.30
C ARG A 518 -9.53 24.86 -2.90
#